data_AF-A0A7J5VSJ5-F1
#
_entry.id   AF-A0A7J5VSJ5-F1
#
_cell.length_a   1.000
_cell.length_b   1.000
_cell.length_c   1.000
_cell.angle_alpha   90.00
_cell.angle_beta   90.00
_cell.angle_gamma   90.00
#
_symmetry.space_group_name_H-M   'P 1'
#
loop_
_entity.id
_entity.type
_entity.pdbx_description
1 polymer ?
#
loop_
_entity_poly.entity_id
_entity_poly.type
_entity_poly.pdbx_seq_one_letter_code
_entity_poly.pdbx_strand_id
1 'polypeptide(L)'
;MQRRYKMNIFPIRSDSDYEAALARIDSLMDAELNTPEGDELDILTTLVESYEAKHFIIPGCDPVEAIRFRMEQLGMEPRDLTPIIGSRSKVSEVLNHKRKLSLTMIRNLHAELNVPYESLLGV
;
A
#
# COMPACT_ATOMS: atom_id res chain seq x y z
N MET A 1 -36.10 -19.77 1.92
CA MET A 1 -35.44 -20.64 2.91
C MET A 1 -34.30 -19.85 3.54
N GLN A 2 -34.31 -19.57 4.84
CA GLN A 2 -33.17 -18.97 5.52
C GLN A 2 -32.16 -20.08 5.82
N ARG A 3 -31.00 -20.09 5.15
CA ARG A 3 -29.86 -20.93 5.53
C ARG A 3 -29.37 -20.42 6.89
N ARG A 4 -29.85 -21.03 7.98
CA ARG A 4 -29.32 -20.78 9.33
C ARG A 4 -28.16 -21.74 9.58
N TYR A 5 -27.00 -21.39 9.06
CA TYR A 5 -25.75 -21.96 9.55
C TYR A 5 -25.34 -21.18 10.80
N LYS A 6 -25.03 -21.91 11.87
CA LYS A 6 -24.57 -21.32 13.13
C LYS A 6 -23.05 -21.10 13.01
N MET A 7 -22.67 -20.04 12.29
CA MET A 7 -21.28 -19.59 12.22
C MET A 7 -20.98 -18.68 13.42
N ASN A 8 -19.87 -18.96 14.11
CA ASN A 8 -19.47 -18.25 15.31
C ASN A 8 -18.38 -17.23 14.95
N ILE A 9 -18.78 -16.18 14.22
CA ILE A 9 -17.89 -15.13 13.73
C ILE A 9 -17.97 -13.93 14.67
N PHE A 10 -16.80 -13.37 15.03
CA PHE A 10 -16.68 -12.24 15.93
C PHE A 10 -16.03 -11.05 15.21
N PRO A 11 -16.34 -9.80 15.59
CA PRO A 11 -15.68 -8.63 15.04
C PRO A 11 -14.18 -8.62 15.38
N ILE A 12 -13.34 -8.25 14.42
CA ILE A 12 -11.89 -8.04 14.62
C ILE A 12 -11.68 -6.65 15.24
N ARG A 13 -11.20 -6.59 16.49
CA ARG A 13 -10.99 -5.33 17.23
C ARG A 13 -9.57 -5.15 17.75
N SER A 14 -8.78 -6.21 17.74
CA SER A 14 -7.41 -6.23 18.25
C SER A 14 -6.51 -7.06 17.34
N ASP A 15 -5.21 -6.85 17.47
CA ASP A 15 -4.19 -7.63 16.76
C ASP A 15 -4.36 -9.14 17.04
N SER A 16 -4.75 -9.51 18.26
CA SER A 16 -5.01 -10.93 18.59
C SER A 16 -6.22 -11.50 17.87
N ASP A 17 -7.28 -10.72 17.65
CA ASP A 17 -8.45 -11.16 16.86
C ASP A 17 -8.07 -11.29 15.39
N TYR A 18 -7.21 -10.38 14.92
CA TYR A 18 -6.71 -10.34 13.54
C TYR A 18 -5.85 -11.57 13.24
N GLU A 19 -4.87 -11.89 14.08
CA GLU A 19 -4.03 -13.09 13.95
C GLU A 19 -4.86 -14.38 14.02
N ALA A 20 -5.87 -14.43 14.89
CA ALA A 20 -6.78 -15.57 14.97
C ALA A 20 -7.64 -15.72 13.70
N ALA A 21 -8.09 -14.60 13.12
CA ALA A 21 -8.83 -14.58 11.87
C ALA A 21 -7.96 -15.05 10.68
N LEU A 22 -6.70 -14.59 10.59
CA LEU A 22 -5.75 -15.04 9.58
C LEU A 22 -5.49 -16.55 9.67
N ALA A 23 -5.20 -17.07 10.87
CA ALA A 23 -5.00 -18.49 11.07
C ALA A 23 -6.24 -19.33 10.70
N ARG A 24 -7.44 -18.77 10.91
CA ARG A 24 -8.69 -19.42 10.50
C ARG A 24 -8.86 -19.41 8.99
N ILE A 25 -8.59 -18.28 8.33
CA ILE A 25 -8.59 -18.15 6.86
C ILE A 25 -7.66 -19.20 6.25
N ASP A 26 -6.43 -19.31 6.75
CA ASP A 26 -5.46 -20.30 6.28
C ASP A 26 -6.01 -21.73 6.33
N SER A 27 -6.70 -22.08 7.43
CA SER A 27 -7.34 -23.40 7.59
C SER A 27 -8.52 -23.66 6.65
N LEU A 28 -9.07 -22.60 6.03
CA LEU A 28 -10.24 -22.63 5.16
C LEU A 28 -9.88 -22.50 3.67
N MET A 29 -8.60 -22.41 3.30
CA MET A 29 -8.20 -22.08 1.91
C MET A 29 -8.65 -23.09 0.86
N ASP A 30 -8.86 -24.34 1.26
CA ASP A 30 -9.37 -25.42 0.38
C ASP A 30 -10.92 -25.52 0.38
N ALA A 31 -11.62 -24.60 1.05
CA ALA A 31 -13.08 -24.64 1.15
C ALA A 31 -13.76 -24.39 -0.22
N GLU A 32 -14.76 -25.21 -0.53
CA GLU A 32 -15.54 -25.05 -1.76
C GLU A 32 -16.53 -23.89 -1.65
N LEU A 33 -16.77 -23.21 -2.78
CA LEU A 33 -17.76 -22.13 -2.87
C LEU A 33 -19.18 -22.62 -2.52
N ASN A 34 -19.96 -21.77 -1.85
CA ASN A 34 -21.33 -22.04 -1.42
C ASN A 34 -21.49 -23.15 -0.35
N THR A 35 -20.38 -23.55 0.27
CA THR A 35 -20.37 -24.37 1.51
C THR A 35 -20.34 -23.46 2.74
N PRO A 36 -20.72 -23.95 3.93
CA PRO A 36 -20.59 -23.17 5.17
C PRO A 36 -19.17 -22.66 5.41
N GLU A 37 -18.16 -23.47 5.11
CA GLU A 37 -16.75 -23.15 5.22
C GLU A 37 -16.33 -22.07 4.21
N GLY A 38 -16.84 -22.15 2.97
CA GLY A 38 -16.63 -21.13 1.95
C GLY A 38 -17.32 -19.80 2.31
N ASP A 39 -18.53 -19.85 2.84
CA ASP A 39 -19.25 -18.68 3.35
C ASP A 39 -18.50 -18.06 4.56
N GLU A 40 -17.92 -18.89 5.44
CA GLU A 40 -17.09 -18.43 6.57
C GLU A 40 -15.81 -17.74 6.08
N LEU A 41 -15.12 -18.35 5.10
CA LEU A 41 -13.91 -17.80 4.49
C LEU A 41 -14.16 -16.41 3.88
N ASP A 42 -15.25 -16.26 3.12
CA ASP A 42 -15.62 -14.99 2.48
C ASP A 42 -15.86 -13.88 3.52
N ILE A 43 -16.60 -14.20 4.58
CA ILE A 43 -16.90 -13.25 5.67
C ILE A 43 -15.62 -12.88 6.42
N LEU A 44 -14.78 -13.84 6.80
CA LEU A 44 -13.54 -13.58 7.55
C LEU A 44 -12.57 -12.72 6.72
N THR A 45 -12.42 -13.02 5.43
CA THR A 45 -11.59 -12.22 4.52
C THR A 45 -12.07 -10.77 4.48
N THR A 46 -13.39 -10.56 4.32
CA THR A 46 -13.99 -9.22 4.34
C THR A 46 -13.73 -8.48 5.67
N LEU A 47 -13.78 -9.17 6.81
CA LEU A 47 -13.50 -8.58 8.12
C LEU A 47 -12.03 -8.20 8.29
N VAL A 48 -11.12 -9.07 7.83
CA VAL A 48 -9.67 -8.83 7.82
C VAL A 48 -9.36 -7.60 6.97
N GLU A 49 -9.85 -7.53 5.74
CA GLU A 49 -9.65 -6.36 4.86
C GLU A 49 -10.15 -5.06 5.51
N SER A 50 -11.33 -5.10 6.15
CA SER A 50 -11.89 -3.93 6.86
C SER A 50 -11.04 -3.50 8.06
N TYR A 51 -10.40 -4.45 8.73
CA TYR A 51 -9.50 -4.19 9.85
C TYR A 51 -8.18 -3.61 9.35
N GLU A 52 -7.57 -4.23 8.35
CA GLU A 52 -6.33 -3.80 7.71
C GLU A 52 -6.45 -2.38 7.15
N ALA A 53 -7.51 -2.06 6.42
CA ALA A 53 -7.72 -0.72 5.88
C ALA A 53 -7.71 0.40 6.94
N LYS A 54 -8.01 0.08 8.21
CA LYS A 54 -8.01 1.03 9.33
C LYS A 54 -6.71 1.04 10.12
N HIS A 55 -6.02 -0.10 10.21
CA HIS A 55 -4.88 -0.29 11.12
C HIS A 55 -3.55 -0.42 10.37
N PHE A 56 -3.58 -1.07 9.21
CA PHE A 56 -2.47 -1.24 8.29
C PHE A 56 -2.76 -0.45 7.02
N ILE A 57 -2.78 0.88 7.15
CA ILE A 57 -2.75 1.75 5.99
C ILE A 57 -1.45 1.40 5.25
N ILE A 58 -1.58 0.73 4.10
CA ILE A 58 -0.46 0.57 3.18
C ILE A 58 0.02 1.98 2.92
N PRO A 59 1.22 2.38 3.41
CA PRO A 59 1.70 3.71 3.15
C PRO A 59 1.75 3.82 1.63
N GLY A 60 1.08 4.82 1.06
CA GLY A 60 1.25 5.16 -0.34
C GLY A 60 2.73 5.13 -0.68
N CYS A 61 3.07 4.61 -1.87
CA CYS A 61 4.47 4.45 -2.28
C CYS A 61 5.24 5.73 -1.92
N ASP A 62 6.28 5.60 -1.08
CA ASP A 62 7.06 6.75 -0.66
C ASP A 62 7.58 7.44 -1.93
N PRO A 63 7.20 8.71 -2.18
CA PRO A 63 7.61 9.41 -3.38
C PRO A 63 9.12 9.44 -3.58
N VAL A 64 9.89 9.43 -2.49
CA VAL A 64 11.35 9.38 -2.55
C VAL A 64 11.83 8.03 -3.05
N GLU A 65 11.26 6.93 -2.57
CA GLU A 65 11.60 5.59 -3.03
C GLU A 65 11.18 5.38 -4.48
N ALA A 66 10.03 5.90 -4.91
CA ALA A 66 9.62 5.89 -6.32
C ALA A 66 10.64 6.61 -7.23
N ILE A 67 11.14 7.77 -6.78
CA ILE A 67 12.19 8.51 -7.51
C ILE A 67 13.49 7.71 -7.54
N ARG A 68 13.92 7.15 -6.40
CA ARG A 68 15.17 6.37 -6.31
C ARG A 68 15.14 5.14 -7.19
N PHE A 69 14.04 4.38 -7.13
CA PHE A 69 13.82 3.23 -7.99
C PHE A 69 13.89 3.62 -9.46
N ARG A 70 13.28 4.74 -9.84
CA ARG A 70 13.36 5.22 -11.22
C ARG A 70 14.76 5.67 -11.62
N MET A 71 15.49 6.33 -10.73
CA MET A 71 16.89 6.70 -10.97
C MET A 71 17.76 5.47 -11.19
N GLU A 72 17.60 4.42 -10.37
CA GLU A 72 18.33 3.16 -10.50
C GLU A 72 18.10 2.51 -11.87
N GLN A 73 16.84 2.42 -12.29
CA GLN A 73 16.47 1.90 -13.62
C GLN A 73 17.13 2.66 -14.79
N LEU A 74 17.34 3.97 -14.61
CA LEU A 74 17.93 4.85 -15.62
C LEU A 74 19.45 5.03 -15.45
N GLY A 75 20.06 4.42 -14.44
CA GLY A 75 21.48 4.62 -14.11
C GLY A 75 21.82 6.07 -13.74
N MET A 76 20.88 6.80 -13.15
CA MET A 76 21.01 8.22 -12.81
C MET A 76 21.61 8.43 -11.42
N GLU A 77 22.45 9.46 -11.30
CA GLU A 77 22.98 9.94 -10.03
C GLU A 77 22.13 11.10 -9.49
N PRO A 78 22.11 11.37 -8.17
CA PRO A 78 21.35 12.47 -7.59
C PRO A 78 21.61 13.83 -8.26
N ARG A 79 22.85 14.09 -8.68
CA ARG A 79 23.19 15.34 -9.39
C ARG A 79 22.38 15.54 -10.68
N ASP A 80 21.94 14.46 -11.31
CA ASP A 80 21.21 14.48 -12.59
C ASP A 80 19.74 14.90 -12.39
N LEU A 81 19.23 14.92 -11.15
CA LEU A 81 17.91 15.48 -10.82
C LEU A 81 17.89 17.02 -10.74
N THR A 82 19.05 17.68 -10.80
CA THR A 82 19.15 19.15 -10.70
C THR A 82 18.26 19.86 -11.74
N PRO A 83 18.22 19.48 -13.02
CA PRO A 83 17.34 20.14 -14.01
C PRO A 83 15.85 19.97 -13.70
N ILE A 84 15.47 18.92 -12.95
CA ILE A 84 14.09 18.51 -12.71
C ILE A 84 13.56 19.11 -11.40
N ILE A 85 14.36 19.04 -10.34
CA ILE A 85 13.99 19.45 -8.97
C ILE A 85 14.51 20.86 -8.63
N GLY A 86 15.59 21.30 -9.29
CA GLY A 86 16.24 22.59 -9.04
C GLY A 86 17.66 22.42 -8.48
N SER A 87 18.04 23.14 -7.42
CA SER A 87 19.43 23.10 -6.95
C SER A 87 19.84 21.75 -6.33
N ARG A 88 21.15 21.46 -6.30
CA ARG A 88 21.70 20.27 -5.60
C ARG A 88 21.25 20.19 -4.14
N SER A 89 21.10 21.33 -3.45
CA SER A 89 20.56 21.39 -2.08
C SER A 89 19.13 20.86 -2.05
N LYS A 90 18.27 21.32 -2.96
CA LYS A 90 16.87 20.86 -3.03
C LYS A 90 16.79 19.37 -3.34
N VAL A 91 17.61 18.87 -4.26
CA VAL A 91 17.67 17.43 -4.55
C VAL A 91 18.03 16.65 -3.28
N SER A 92 19.10 17.05 -2.59
CA SER A 92 19.51 16.37 -1.34
C SER A 92 18.43 16.47 -0.26
N GLU A 93 17.79 17.62 -0.09
CA GLU A 93 16.70 17.79 0.87
C GLU A 93 15.51 16.88 0.56
N VAL A 94 15.13 16.74 -0.71
CA VAL A 94 14.04 15.84 -1.14
C VAL A 94 14.41 14.39 -0.92
N LEU A 95 15.56 13.95 -1.42
CA LEU A 95 16.00 12.55 -1.33
C LEU A 95 16.26 12.10 0.12
N ASN A 96 16.49 13.03 1.05
CA ASN A 96 16.65 12.73 2.48
C ASN A 96 15.42 13.12 3.31
N HIS A 97 14.24 13.28 2.68
CA HIS A 97 12.96 13.57 3.34
C HIS A 97 12.92 14.87 4.17
N LYS A 98 13.91 15.76 4.02
CA LYS A 98 13.94 17.07 4.68
C LYS A 98 12.99 18.07 4.01
N ARG A 99 12.56 17.79 2.78
CA ARG A 99 11.64 18.62 1.99
C ARG A 99 10.63 17.74 1.25
N LYS A 100 9.34 18.08 1.36
CA LYS A 100 8.29 17.50 0.52
C LYS A 100 8.39 17.99 -0.92
N LEU A 101 7.99 17.15 -1.88
CA LEU A 101 7.87 17.54 -3.27
C LEU A 101 6.85 18.68 -3.44
N SER A 102 7.19 19.67 -4.26
CA SER A 102 6.21 20.66 -4.72
C SER A 102 5.44 20.13 -5.92
N LEU A 103 4.27 20.69 -6.20
CA LEU A 103 3.47 20.31 -7.37
C LEU A 103 4.24 20.49 -8.69
N THR A 104 5.10 21.51 -8.78
CA THR A 104 6.00 21.69 -9.93
C THR A 104 7.04 20.57 -10.03
N MET A 105 7.65 20.16 -8.91
CA MET A 105 8.59 19.02 -8.91
C MET A 105 7.89 17.73 -9.34
N ILE A 106 6.67 17.48 -8.85
CA ILE A 106 5.88 16.29 -9.21
C ILE A 106 5.63 16.26 -10.73
N ARG A 107 5.17 17.37 -11.31
CA ARG A 107 4.95 17.47 -12.76
C ARG A 107 6.23 17.25 -13.56
N ASN A 108 7.35 17.83 -13.13
CA ASN A 108 8.63 17.66 -13.81
C ASN A 108 9.14 16.22 -13.72
N LEU A 109 9.03 15.58 -12.55
CA LEU A 109 9.44 14.18 -12.36
C LEU A 109 8.60 13.24 -13.23
N HIS A 110 7.29 13.47 -13.33
CA HIS A 110 6.44 12.73 -14.25
C HIS A 110 6.84 12.98 -15.71
N ALA A 111 6.98 14.24 -16.13
CA ALA A 111 7.28 14.57 -17.52
C ALA A 111 8.65 14.06 -17.99
N GLU A 112 9.69 14.21 -17.16
CA GLU A 112 11.07 13.92 -17.55
C GLU A 112 11.47 12.47 -17.25
N LEU A 113 10.98 11.90 -16.15
CA LEU A 113 11.36 10.54 -15.72
C LEU A 113 10.25 9.52 -15.90
N ASN A 114 9.04 9.90 -16.30
CA ASN A 114 7.88 9.02 -16.39
C ASN A 114 7.58 8.29 -15.06
N VAL A 115 7.79 8.97 -13.93
CA VAL A 115 7.34 8.46 -12.62
C VAL A 115 5.83 8.71 -12.52
N PRO A 116 4.99 7.69 -12.23
CA PRO A 116 3.54 7.85 -12.11
C PRO A 116 3.16 8.89 -11.05
N TYR A 117 2.06 9.63 -11.29
CA TYR A 117 1.59 10.64 -10.35
C TYR A 117 1.19 10.04 -9.01
N GLU A 118 0.59 8.85 -9.04
CA GLU A 118 0.15 8.12 -7.86
C GLU A 118 1.34 7.82 -6.93
N SER A 119 2.48 7.42 -7.51
CA SER A 119 3.71 7.18 -6.78
C SER A 119 4.35 8.45 -6.22
N LEU A 120 4.07 9.63 -6.78
CA LEU A 120 4.65 10.90 -6.34
C LEU A 120 3.78 11.66 -5.33
N LEU A 121 2.50 11.35 -5.26
CA LEU A 121 1.54 11.99 -4.37
C LEU A 121 1.53 11.38 -2.96
N GLY A 122 2.04 10.15 -2.80
CA GLY A 122 2.12 9.47 -1.50
C GLY A 122 0.75 9.25 -0.86
N VAL A 123 -0.25 8.91 -1.69
CA VAL A 123 -1.65 8.68 -1.31
C VAL A 123 -1.86 7.24 -0.90
#